data_AF-A0A8G1A0T7-F1
#
_entry.id   AF-A0A8G1A0T7-F1
#
_cell.length_a   1.000
_cell.length_b   1.000
_cell.length_c   1.000
_cell.angle_alpha   90.00
_cell.angle_beta   90.00
_cell.angle_gamma   90.00
#
_symmetry.space_group_name_H-M   'P 1'
#
loop_
_entity.id
_entity.type
_entity.pdbx_description
1 polymer ?
#
loop_
_entity_poly.entity_id
_entity_poly.type
_entity_poly.pdbx_seq_one_letter_code
_entity_poly.pdbx_strand_id
1 'polypeptide(L)'
;MVMYEVRPCKTYAMPEETIRKELPNMERTRQWYSSTLFTSLLLVCMVLAPVSAERLDLEQNKSLENDLRFEFEGCTYVIPCQESSSDLTADTIEHPEELLIPTNVQKYDLVTFDHTTLNKKVRSILPLRINGTTYDTTLARMNFEQIDDGIDSYEGTIQGMKNSNVLITISDDAIIGSVTLGDETFWIIPVEPHTRTEEKKSPLHIIYSSKDVKDSEPVMIDEGPLPAPSGVLSSTAVREILDKQKTTDRDQIATVNILLATDNGFYNFAGTNWKVTAQDIIATANQHFGRDDIKVSLCVAKYDDSKRYDLSNDQRKTTYPLQMFKDHFPPTYLNDNSADIALYLGGYDKNDGIQGLAWGFRAEHIDYRRYAWAQMVKDDAFYTGSQHGRRCISIHELGHIFDANHENTGGDNQAYSWWDLGLYHRTVMWSNFVEGANTYEFSSDNYHGDATHDNAKSIQAAKLEVKDYAQIRC
;
A
#
# COMPACT_ATOMS: atom_id res chain seq x y z
N MET A 1 -49.33 -21.23 -0.51
CA MET A 1 -49.06 -22.43 -1.32
C MET A 1 -49.62 -22.19 -2.71
N VAL A 2 -48.79 -21.66 -3.61
CA VAL A 2 -49.04 -21.53 -5.05
C VAL A 2 -47.69 -21.81 -5.72
N MET A 3 -47.65 -22.85 -6.55
CA MET A 3 -46.46 -23.29 -7.29
C MET A 3 -46.44 -22.64 -8.68
N TYR A 4 -45.25 -22.28 -9.15
CA TYR A 4 -44.96 -22.11 -10.58
C TYR A 4 -43.81 -23.03 -10.98
N GLU A 5 -44.10 -23.97 -11.88
CA GLU A 5 -43.14 -24.84 -12.57
C GLU A 5 -42.45 -24.06 -13.71
N VAL A 6 -41.14 -24.26 -13.86
CA VAL A 6 -40.37 -23.91 -15.05
C VAL A 6 -39.86 -25.21 -15.68
N ARG A 7 -40.20 -25.45 -16.95
CA ARG A 7 -39.70 -26.58 -17.76
C ARG A 7 -38.52 -26.13 -18.66
N PRO A 8 -37.56 -27.03 -18.96
CA PRO A 8 -36.32 -26.69 -19.64
C PRO A 8 -36.42 -26.75 -21.18
N CYS A 9 -35.59 -25.95 -21.85
CA CYS A 9 -35.47 -25.87 -23.30
C CYS A 9 -34.46 -26.91 -23.84
N LYS A 10 -34.85 -27.57 -24.95
CA LYS A 10 -34.15 -28.67 -25.61
C LYS A 10 -33.02 -28.19 -26.52
N THR A 11 -31.91 -28.92 -26.49
CA THR A 11 -30.85 -29.02 -27.50
C THR A 11 -31.37 -29.70 -28.79
N TYR A 12 -30.94 -29.22 -29.95
CA TYR A 12 -31.06 -29.91 -31.24
C TYR A 12 -29.66 -30.18 -31.81
N ALA A 13 -29.49 -31.38 -32.36
CA ALA A 13 -28.26 -31.89 -32.96
C ALA A 13 -28.50 -32.37 -34.40
N MET A 14 -27.45 -32.20 -35.23
CA MET A 14 -27.06 -32.99 -36.42
C MET A 14 -27.89 -32.82 -37.72
N PRO A 15 -27.35 -33.09 -38.95
CA PRO A 15 -26.21 -33.98 -39.26
C PRO A 15 -25.18 -33.56 -40.36
N GLU A 16 -24.08 -34.31 -40.43
CA GLU A 16 -23.08 -34.40 -41.51
C GLU A 16 -23.56 -35.23 -42.71
N GLU A 17 -23.21 -34.85 -43.95
CA GLU A 17 -22.68 -35.78 -44.99
C GLU A 17 -22.13 -35.05 -46.25
N THR A 18 -20.83 -35.23 -46.47
CA THR A 18 -20.11 -35.65 -47.70
C THR A 18 -20.60 -35.26 -49.11
N ILE A 19 -19.71 -34.66 -49.93
CA ILE A 19 -19.46 -35.02 -51.35
C ILE A 19 -18.00 -34.68 -51.74
N ARG A 20 -17.24 -35.71 -52.16
CA ARG A 20 -15.98 -35.62 -52.92
C ARG A 20 -16.31 -35.54 -54.42
N LYS A 21 -15.52 -34.78 -55.21
CA LYS A 21 -15.18 -35.12 -56.60
C LYS A 21 -13.74 -34.72 -56.93
N GLU A 22 -13.08 -35.63 -57.64
CA GLU A 22 -11.67 -35.65 -58.03
C GLU A 22 -11.37 -34.85 -59.32
N LEU A 23 -10.05 -34.69 -59.54
CA LEU A 23 -9.25 -34.06 -60.61
C LEU A 23 -9.54 -34.54 -62.05
N PRO A 24 -8.94 -33.87 -63.08
CA PRO A 24 -7.68 -34.41 -63.63
C PRO A 24 -6.62 -33.36 -64.07
N ASN A 25 -5.42 -33.55 -63.53
CA ASN A 25 -4.10 -33.78 -64.15
C ASN A 25 -3.76 -33.44 -65.63
N MET A 26 -2.45 -33.19 -65.82
CA MET A 26 -1.56 -33.29 -67.02
C MET A 26 -1.19 -31.97 -67.74
N GLU A 27 0.06 -31.68 -68.15
CA GLU A 27 1.33 -32.42 -68.13
C GLU A 27 2.55 -31.49 -68.46
N ARG A 28 3.66 -31.70 -67.74
CA ARG A 28 5.08 -31.88 -68.16
C ARG A 28 5.74 -31.05 -69.28
N THR A 29 6.97 -30.56 -69.00
CA THR A 29 8.28 -31.13 -69.47
C THR A 29 9.46 -30.30 -68.89
N ARG A 30 10.40 -30.84 -68.06
CA ARG A 30 11.74 -31.46 -68.35
C ARG A 30 12.66 -30.56 -69.22
N GLN A 31 13.97 -30.33 -69.00
CA GLN A 31 15.12 -31.14 -68.53
C GLN A 31 16.36 -30.19 -68.34
N TRP A 32 17.15 -30.20 -67.24
CA TRP A 32 18.37 -30.99 -66.90
C TRP A 32 19.77 -30.36 -67.21
N TYR A 33 20.73 -30.69 -66.31
CA TYR A 33 22.22 -30.62 -66.32
C TYR A 33 22.88 -29.29 -65.89
N SER A 34 23.95 -29.22 -65.06
CA SER A 34 24.80 -30.20 -64.38
C SER A 34 25.73 -29.52 -63.33
N SER A 35 25.99 -30.23 -62.23
CA SER A 35 27.21 -30.40 -61.39
C SER A 35 28.52 -29.70 -61.86
N THR A 36 29.47 -29.22 -61.04
CA THR A 36 30.22 -29.87 -59.93
C THR A 36 31.25 -28.88 -59.30
N LEU A 37 31.56 -29.06 -58.00
CA LEU A 37 32.82 -28.82 -57.26
C LEU A 37 33.60 -27.50 -57.40
N PHE A 38 33.78 -26.76 -56.29
CA PHE A 38 35.11 -26.56 -55.67
C PHE A 38 34.97 -26.00 -54.23
N THR A 39 35.80 -26.55 -53.35
CA THR A 39 35.90 -26.33 -51.91
C THR A 39 36.80 -25.15 -51.52
N SER A 40 36.55 -24.61 -50.32
CA SER A 40 37.52 -24.02 -49.37
C SER A 40 37.84 -22.51 -49.39
N LEU A 41 37.38 -21.85 -48.31
CA LEU A 41 38.18 -21.11 -47.32
C LEU A 41 39.07 -19.94 -47.78
N LEU A 42 38.66 -18.70 -47.48
CA LEU A 42 39.61 -17.68 -46.98
C LEU A 42 38.92 -16.54 -46.22
N LEU A 43 39.33 -16.46 -44.97
CA LEU A 43 39.15 -15.43 -43.97
C LEU A 43 39.71 -14.09 -44.47
N VAL A 44 38.89 -13.03 -44.54
CA VAL A 44 39.36 -11.63 -44.54
C VAL A 44 38.42 -10.81 -43.66
N CYS A 45 38.98 -10.30 -42.57
CA CYS A 45 38.37 -9.34 -41.67
C CYS A 45 38.44 -7.91 -42.25
N MET A 46 37.54 -7.05 -41.75
CA MET A 46 37.56 -5.56 -41.82
C MET A 46 37.16 -4.99 -43.19
N VAL A 47 36.24 -4.03 -43.36
CA VAL A 47 35.77 -2.92 -42.52
C VAL A 47 34.31 -2.65 -42.91
N LEU A 48 33.36 -2.75 -41.98
CA LEU A 48 32.10 -2.02 -42.06
C LEU A 48 31.95 -1.28 -40.74
N ALA A 49 31.94 0.04 -40.81
CA ALA A 49 31.64 0.92 -39.70
C ALA A 49 30.25 0.57 -39.13
N PRO A 50 30.07 0.53 -37.80
CA PRO A 50 28.73 0.53 -37.24
C PRO A 50 28.13 1.92 -37.49
N VAL A 51 27.14 1.96 -38.39
CA VAL A 51 26.23 3.10 -38.49
C VAL A 51 25.44 3.14 -37.19
N SER A 52 25.68 4.21 -36.44
CA SER A 52 25.00 4.67 -35.22
C SER A 52 23.54 4.21 -35.11
N ALA A 53 23.28 3.35 -34.13
CA ALA A 53 21.96 3.07 -33.58
C ALA A 53 21.59 4.07 -32.44
N GLU A 54 22.39 5.10 -32.21
CA GLU A 54 22.29 6.01 -31.06
C GLU A 54 21.35 7.21 -31.27
N ARG A 55 20.61 7.25 -32.39
CA ARG A 55 19.79 8.43 -32.74
C ARG A 55 18.28 8.17 -32.82
N LEU A 56 17.84 6.92 -32.73
CA LEU A 56 16.41 6.58 -32.77
C LEU A 56 15.77 6.51 -31.37
N ASP A 57 16.55 6.30 -30.30
CA ASP A 57 16.00 6.19 -28.93
C ASP A 57 15.66 7.54 -28.27
N LEU A 58 16.22 8.66 -28.75
CA LEU A 58 16.04 9.97 -28.13
C LEU A 58 14.81 10.74 -28.63
N GLU A 59 14.33 10.47 -29.84
CA GLU A 59 13.12 11.13 -30.37
C GLU A 59 11.83 10.41 -29.96
N GLN A 60 11.88 9.09 -29.78
CA GLN A 60 10.73 8.31 -29.32
C GLN A 60 10.47 8.51 -27.81
N ASN A 61 11.53 8.60 -26.99
CA ASN A 61 11.40 8.93 -25.57
C ASN A 61 10.87 10.36 -25.35
N LYS A 62 11.22 11.33 -26.19
CA LYS A 62 10.69 12.70 -26.09
C LYS A 62 9.20 12.83 -26.41
N SER A 63 8.62 11.92 -27.21
CA SER A 63 7.17 11.94 -27.45
C SER A 63 6.38 11.27 -26.33
N LEU A 64 6.98 10.27 -25.65
CA LEU A 64 6.40 9.61 -24.47
C LEU A 64 6.53 10.45 -23.19
N GLU A 65 7.63 11.19 -23.00
CA GLU A 65 7.81 12.11 -21.86
C GLU A 65 6.73 13.21 -21.80
N ASN A 66 6.13 13.58 -22.95
CA ASN A 66 5.07 14.59 -22.99
C ASN A 66 3.68 14.08 -22.60
N ASP A 67 3.51 12.77 -22.37
CA ASP A 67 2.22 12.14 -22.03
C ASP A 67 2.18 11.56 -20.61
N LEU A 68 3.24 11.75 -19.82
CA LEU A 68 3.26 11.33 -18.42
C LEU A 68 2.24 12.12 -17.60
N ARG A 69 1.42 11.39 -16.85
CA ARG A 69 0.48 12.01 -15.89
C ARG A 69 1.24 12.62 -14.71
N PHE A 70 2.34 11.99 -14.32
CA PHE A 70 3.17 12.42 -13.20
C PHE A 70 4.64 12.07 -13.45
N GLU A 71 5.55 13.00 -13.15
CA GLU A 71 6.99 12.72 -13.07
C GLU A 71 7.70 13.58 -12.02
N PHE A 72 8.80 13.06 -11.48
CA PHE A 72 9.83 13.88 -10.85
C PHE A 72 10.79 14.34 -11.94
N GLU A 73 10.88 15.65 -12.17
CA GLU A 73 11.57 16.17 -13.35
C GLU A 73 13.04 15.73 -13.39
N GLY A 74 13.43 15.02 -14.45
CA GLY A 74 14.77 14.48 -14.65
C GLY A 74 15.17 13.35 -13.70
N CYS A 75 14.19 12.70 -13.06
CA CYS A 75 14.38 11.54 -12.19
C CYS A 75 13.51 10.35 -12.57
N THR A 76 12.41 10.58 -13.30
CA THR A 76 11.49 9.53 -13.77
C THR A 76 11.83 9.11 -15.19
N TYR A 77 11.88 7.80 -15.44
CA TYR A 77 12.10 7.23 -16.77
C TYR A 77 10.99 6.24 -17.09
N VAL A 78 10.25 6.49 -18.17
CA VAL A 78 9.15 5.65 -18.62
C VAL A 78 9.68 4.36 -19.23
N ILE A 79 9.10 3.24 -18.83
CA ILE A 79 9.29 1.97 -19.53
C ILE A 79 8.19 1.86 -20.59
N PRO A 80 8.52 1.70 -21.88
CA PRO A 80 7.52 1.64 -22.94
C PRO A 80 6.59 0.43 -22.83
N CYS A 81 5.47 0.57 -22.13
CA CYS A 81 4.33 -0.36 -22.17
C CYS A 81 3.05 0.46 -22.27
N GLN A 82 2.02 -0.04 -22.98
CA GLN A 82 0.76 0.71 -23.08
C GLN A 82 0.03 0.66 -21.72
N GLU A 83 -0.91 1.59 -21.53
CA GLU A 83 -1.49 2.12 -20.28
C GLU A 83 -2.09 1.10 -19.27
N SER A 84 -2.00 -0.21 -19.49
CA SER A 84 -2.66 -1.24 -18.69
C SER A 84 -1.90 -2.57 -18.58
N SER A 85 -2.32 -3.44 -17.65
CA SER A 85 -1.69 -4.74 -17.42
C SER A 85 -1.79 -5.69 -18.60
N SER A 86 -2.80 -5.53 -19.46
CA SER A 86 -2.95 -6.32 -20.69
C SER A 86 -1.93 -5.97 -21.77
N ASP A 87 -1.24 -4.84 -21.63
CA ASP A 87 -0.32 -4.32 -22.64
C ASP A 87 1.14 -4.66 -22.34
N LEU A 88 1.40 -5.30 -21.19
CA LEU A 88 2.71 -5.76 -20.81
C LEU A 88 3.11 -6.97 -21.65
N THR A 89 4.18 -6.85 -22.43
CA THR A 89 4.71 -7.95 -23.24
C THR A 89 6.09 -8.40 -22.72
N ALA A 90 6.38 -9.69 -22.89
CA ALA A 90 7.68 -10.28 -22.55
C ALA A 90 8.85 -9.65 -23.32
N ASP A 91 8.56 -8.94 -24.43
CA ASP A 91 9.57 -8.25 -25.24
C ASP A 91 10.14 -6.99 -24.56
N THR A 92 9.43 -6.44 -23.56
CA THR A 92 9.85 -5.22 -22.84
C THR A 92 10.21 -5.50 -21.37
N ILE A 93 9.51 -6.43 -20.73
CA ILE A 93 9.69 -6.77 -19.32
C ILE A 93 9.75 -8.29 -19.21
N GLU A 94 10.78 -8.81 -18.56
CA GLU A 94 10.85 -10.24 -18.25
C GLU A 94 9.72 -10.62 -17.29
N HIS A 95 9.00 -11.72 -17.56
CA HIS A 95 7.90 -12.23 -16.72
C HIS A 95 6.88 -11.18 -16.24
N PRO A 96 6.21 -10.44 -17.15
CA PRO A 96 5.30 -9.36 -16.77
C PRO A 96 4.12 -9.82 -15.90
N GLU A 97 3.74 -11.10 -16.01
CA GLU A 97 2.71 -11.74 -15.19
C GLU A 97 3.05 -11.82 -13.69
N GLU A 98 4.32 -11.65 -13.33
CA GLU A 98 4.79 -11.68 -11.94
C GLU A 98 4.75 -10.30 -11.26
N LEU A 99 4.46 -9.22 -12.00
CA LEU A 99 4.38 -7.89 -11.41
C LEU A 99 3.17 -7.77 -10.48
N LEU A 100 3.41 -7.17 -9.32
CA LEU A 100 2.45 -7.05 -8.22
C LEU A 100 1.58 -5.78 -8.35
N ILE A 101 0.96 -5.62 -9.52
CA ILE A 101 0.08 -4.47 -9.82
C ILE A 101 -1.29 -4.69 -9.16
N PRO A 102 -1.81 -3.74 -8.36
CA PRO A 102 -3.12 -3.88 -7.74
C PRO A 102 -4.23 -4.03 -8.79
N THR A 103 -5.08 -5.05 -8.65
CA THR A 103 -6.03 -5.45 -9.70
C THR A 103 -7.17 -4.45 -9.94
N ASN A 104 -7.37 -3.47 -9.07
CA ASN A 104 -8.34 -2.39 -9.25
C ASN A 104 -7.77 -1.17 -9.97
N VAL A 105 -6.46 -1.10 -10.22
CA VAL A 105 -5.84 -0.02 -10.99
C VAL A 105 -6.06 -0.27 -12.48
N GLN A 106 -6.83 0.60 -13.12
CA GLN A 106 -7.21 0.47 -14.53
C GLN A 106 -6.18 1.06 -15.49
N LYS A 107 -5.50 2.13 -15.04
CA LYS A 107 -4.47 2.82 -15.83
C LYS A 107 -3.30 3.23 -14.98
N TYR A 108 -2.09 3.03 -15.48
CA TYR A 108 -0.87 3.41 -14.80
C TYR A 108 0.28 3.66 -15.78
N ASP A 109 1.27 4.44 -15.33
CA ASP A 109 2.52 4.67 -16.03
C ASP A 109 3.57 3.76 -15.38
N LEU A 110 4.21 2.87 -16.15
CA LEU A 110 5.29 2.03 -15.65
C LEU A 110 6.61 2.78 -15.79
N VAL A 111 7.36 2.88 -14.70
CA VAL A 111 8.56 3.72 -14.63
C VAL A 111 9.69 3.06 -13.84
N THR A 112 10.87 3.63 -14.00
CA THR A 112 12.02 3.47 -13.10
C THR A 112 12.48 4.86 -12.65
N PHE A 113 13.27 4.91 -11.57
CA PHE A 113 13.78 6.17 -11.03
C PHE A 113 15.30 6.19 -10.94
N ASP A 114 15.89 7.36 -11.19
CA ASP A 114 17.23 7.69 -10.70
C ASP A 114 17.14 8.04 -9.20
N HIS A 115 17.18 7.00 -8.36
CA HIS A 115 17.13 7.10 -6.90
C HIS A 115 18.25 7.98 -6.35
N THR A 116 19.44 7.98 -6.97
CA THR A 116 20.57 8.78 -6.49
C THR A 116 20.31 10.28 -6.66
N THR A 117 19.79 10.68 -7.82
CA THR A 117 19.43 12.08 -8.07
C THR A 117 18.19 12.47 -7.28
N LEU A 118 17.21 11.58 -7.17
CA LEU A 118 15.97 11.84 -6.43
C LEU A 118 16.24 12.03 -4.93
N ASN A 119 17.05 11.17 -4.31
CA ASN A 119 17.50 11.30 -2.91
C ASN A 119 18.23 12.61 -2.62
N LYS A 120 18.91 13.19 -3.62
CA LYS A 120 19.52 14.52 -3.47
C LYS A 120 18.49 15.64 -3.58
N LYS A 121 17.57 15.54 -4.54
CA LYS A 121 16.55 16.58 -4.81
C LYS A 121 15.51 16.67 -3.71
N VAL A 122 15.08 15.54 -3.14
CA VAL A 122 14.05 15.49 -2.07
C VAL A 122 14.45 16.28 -0.81
N ARG A 123 15.77 16.45 -0.59
CA ARG A 123 16.34 17.25 0.51
C ARG A 123 16.32 18.76 0.23
N SER A 124 15.74 19.18 -0.88
CA SER A 124 15.67 20.56 -1.36
C SER A 124 14.30 20.84 -1.99
N ILE A 125 14.24 21.69 -3.02
CA ILE A 125 13.03 21.84 -3.83
C ILE A 125 12.98 20.65 -4.80
N LEU A 126 11.92 19.86 -4.72
CA LEU A 126 11.68 18.75 -5.64
C LEU A 126 10.67 19.22 -6.70
N PRO A 127 11.12 19.50 -7.94
CA PRO A 127 10.21 19.80 -9.04
C PRO A 127 9.49 18.52 -9.47
N LEU A 128 8.18 18.60 -9.55
CA LEU A 128 7.32 17.56 -10.10
C LEU A 128 6.49 18.12 -11.24
N ARG A 129 6.12 17.27 -12.20
CA ARG A 129 5.24 17.64 -13.31
C ARG A 129 3.99 16.78 -13.23
N ILE A 130 2.83 17.43 -13.26
CA ILE A 130 1.51 16.77 -13.30
C ILE A 130 0.80 17.24 -14.56
N ASN A 131 0.41 16.29 -15.43
CA ASN A 131 -0.28 16.57 -16.68
C ASN A 131 0.41 17.69 -17.50
N GLY A 132 1.73 17.58 -17.67
CA GLY A 132 2.54 18.56 -18.40
C GLY A 132 2.83 19.88 -17.67
N THR A 133 2.24 20.12 -16.48
CA THR A 133 2.45 21.35 -15.70
C THR A 133 3.47 21.12 -14.59
N THR A 134 4.53 21.93 -14.57
CA THR A 134 5.57 21.88 -13.53
C THR A 134 5.13 22.59 -12.26
N TYR A 135 5.41 21.96 -11.12
CA TYR A 135 5.18 22.45 -9.78
C TYR A 135 6.41 22.27 -8.92
N ASP A 136 6.69 23.25 -8.06
CA ASP A 136 7.71 23.13 -7.03
C ASP A 136 7.08 22.64 -5.73
N THR A 137 7.74 21.68 -5.08
CA THR A 137 7.37 21.21 -3.74
C THR A 137 8.35 21.68 -2.69
N THR A 138 7.85 21.88 -1.48
CA THR A 138 8.68 22.11 -0.29
C THR A 138 8.48 20.94 0.64
N LEU A 139 9.54 20.18 0.87
CA LEU A 139 9.50 18.96 1.66
C LEU A 139 10.35 19.11 2.92
N ALA A 140 9.87 18.55 4.02
CA ALA A 140 10.59 18.40 5.27
C ALA A 140 10.77 16.92 5.58
N ARG A 141 11.98 16.54 5.98
CA ARG A 141 12.24 15.18 6.48
C ARG A 141 11.45 14.96 7.76
N MET A 142 10.69 13.89 7.80
CA MET A 142 10.00 13.43 9.00
C MET A 142 10.99 12.67 9.88
N ASN A 143 11.09 13.03 11.16
CA ASN A 143 12.03 12.39 12.10
C ASN A 143 11.24 11.61 13.15
N PHE A 144 10.81 10.40 12.80
CA PHE A 144 10.01 9.54 13.67
C PHE A 144 10.62 8.16 13.88
N GLU A 145 11.93 8.00 13.72
CA GLU A 145 12.60 6.72 13.95
C GLU A 145 13.94 6.93 14.65
N GLN A 146 14.39 5.89 15.35
CA GLN A 146 15.71 5.86 16.00
C GLN A 146 16.69 4.97 15.24
N ILE A 147 16.35 4.62 14.00
CA ILE A 147 17.05 3.68 13.15
C ILE A 147 17.63 4.48 11.98
N ASP A 148 18.89 4.23 11.65
CA ASP A 148 19.51 4.74 10.43
C ASP A 148 19.74 3.54 9.51
N ASP A 149 18.70 3.17 8.75
CA ASP A 149 18.75 2.09 7.76
C ASP A 149 18.68 2.61 6.31
N GLY A 150 18.90 3.92 6.13
CA GLY A 150 18.95 4.57 4.82
C GLY A 150 17.57 4.77 4.17
N ILE A 151 16.50 4.62 4.94
CA ILE A 151 15.13 4.92 4.50
C ILE A 151 14.69 6.24 5.15
N ASP A 152 14.17 7.15 4.35
CA ASP A 152 13.74 8.48 4.80
C ASP A 152 12.32 8.77 4.31
N SER A 153 11.46 9.33 5.17
CA SER A 153 10.19 9.92 4.77
C SER A 153 10.25 11.44 4.76
N TYR A 154 9.61 12.04 3.76
CA TYR A 154 9.51 13.47 3.55
C TYR A 154 8.05 13.85 3.32
N GLU A 155 7.60 14.91 3.99
CA GLU A 155 6.27 15.45 3.82
C GLU A 155 6.29 16.92 3.43
N GLY A 156 5.22 17.37 2.77
CA GLY A 156 5.06 18.78 2.47
C GLY A 156 3.89 19.07 1.55
N THR A 157 4.00 20.17 0.81
CA THR A 157 2.93 20.69 -0.04
C THR A 157 3.50 21.22 -1.36
N ILE A 158 2.64 21.33 -2.36
CA ILE A 158 2.94 22.02 -3.62
C ILE A 158 2.84 23.54 -3.38
N GLN A 159 3.89 24.29 -3.75
CA GLN A 159 3.95 25.73 -3.52
C GLN A 159 2.80 26.47 -4.23
N GLY A 160 2.12 27.35 -3.48
CA GLY A 160 1.01 28.15 -4.00
C GLY A 160 -0.31 27.39 -4.17
N MET A 161 -0.33 26.08 -3.96
CA MET A 161 -1.53 25.25 -4.14
C MET A 161 -2.16 24.90 -2.79
N LYS A 162 -3.38 25.40 -2.57
CA LYS A 162 -4.22 24.97 -1.45
C LYS A 162 -4.66 23.53 -1.67
N ASN A 163 -4.89 22.80 -0.58
CA ASN A 163 -5.33 21.40 -0.61
C ASN A 163 -4.38 20.52 -1.44
N SER A 164 -3.08 20.70 -1.20
CA SER A 164 -2.05 19.82 -1.73
C SER A 164 -1.34 19.12 -0.59
N ASN A 165 -0.94 17.88 -0.81
CA ASN A 165 -0.13 17.10 0.12
C ASN A 165 0.87 16.30 -0.69
N VAL A 166 2.10 16.21 -0.21
CA VAL A 166 3.15 15.39 -0.78
C VAL A 166 3.73 14.56 0.35
N LEU A 167 3.75 13.25 0.18
CA LEU A 167 4.41 12.31 1.07
C LEU A 167 5.27 11.36 0.24
N ILE A 168 6.56 11.30 0.52
CA ILE A 168 7.52 10.45 -0.19
C ILE A 168 8.37 9.72 0.84
N THR A 169 8.39 8.40 0.75
CA THR A 169 9.33 7.54 1.47
C THR A 169 10.30 6.95 0.46
N ILE A 170 11.59 7.16 0.69
CA ILE A 170 12.64 6.82 -0.25
C ILE A 170 13.79 6.10 0.45
N SER A 171 14.39 5.18 -0.28
CA SER A 171 15.60 4.44 0.09
C SER A 171 16.57 4.42 -1.09
N ASP A 172 17.66 3.66 -0.99
CA ASP A 172 18.63 3.53 -2.08
C ASP A 172 18.07 2.83 -3.31
N ASP A 173 17.03 2.00 -3.16
CA ASP A 173 16.49 1.12 -4.21
C ASP A 173 14.96 1.12 -4.31
N ALA A 174 14.24 1.85 -3.47
CA ALA A 174 12.78 1.97 -3.59
C ALA A 174 12.27 3.36 -3.25
N ILE A 175 11.17 3.73 -3.90
CA ILE A 175 10.35 4.90 -3.59
C ILE A 175 8.89 4.46 -3.46
N ILE A 176 8.23 4.95 -2.42
CA ILE A 176 6.78 4.90 -2.24
C ILE A 176 6.33 6.33 -1.96
N GLY A 177 5.22 6.75 -2.53
CA GLY A 177 4.72 8.08 -2.23
C GLY A 177 3.32 8.34 -2.72
N SER A 178 2.79 9.47 -2.26
CA SER A 178 1.53 10.03 -2.72
C SER A 178 1.64 11.53 -2.90
N VAL A 179 1.06 12.03 -3.98
CA VAL A 179 0.92 13.47 -4.26
C VAL A 179 -0.54 13.77 -4.50
N THR A 180 -1.14 14.52 -3.59
CA THR A 180 -2.52 15.02 -3.70
C THR A 180 -2.52 16.44 -4.23
N LEU A 181 -3.35 16.69 -5.25
CA LEU A 181 -3.63 18.01 -5.79
C LEU A 181 -5.14 18.16 -6.00
N GLY A 182 -5.81 18.86 -5.08
CA GLY A 182 -7.27 18.97 -5.12
C GLY A 182 -7.95 17.67 -4.72
N ASP A 183 -8.76 17.10 -5.60
CA ASP A 183 -9.51 15.84 -5.39
C ASP A 183 -8.79 14.59 -5.92
N GLU A 184 -7.60 14.78 -6.49
CA GLU A 184 -6.84 13.73 -7.16
C GLU A 184 -5.56 13.42 -6.39
N THR A 185 -5.29 12.14 -6.19
CA THR A 185 -4.04 11.68 -5.59
C THR A 185 -3.32 10.75 -6.54
N PHE A 186 -2.06 11.03 -6.82
CA PHE A 186 -1.16 10.18 -7.58
C PHE A 186 -0.37 9.31 -6.60
N TRP A 187 -0.36 8.00 -6.78
CA TRP A 187 0.43 7.07 -5.96
C TRP A 187 1.60 6.50 -6.77
N ILE A 188 2.70 6.29 -6.06
CA ILE A 188 3.93 5.70 -6.57
C ILE A 188 4.20 4.47 -5.73
N ILE A 189 4.21 3.29 -6.35
CA ILE A 189 4.47 2.03 -5.64
C ILE A 189 5.42 1.13 -6.43
N PRO A 190 6.31 0.37 -5.75
CA PRO A 190 7.07 -0.69 -6.38
C PRO A 190 6.14 -1.83 -6.80
N VAL A 191 6.45 -2.48 -7.92
CA VAL A 191 5.64 -3.60 -8.45
C VAL A 191 6.45 -4.86 -8.73
N GLU A 192 7.76 -4.81 -8.53
CA GLU A 192 8.62 -6.00 -8.64
C GLU A 192 8.50 -6.85 -7.37
N PRO A 193 8.30 -8.19 -7.48
CA PRO A 193 8.35 -9.08 -6.32
C PRO A 193 9.78 -9.17 -5.76
N HIS A 194 9.92 -9.51 -4.48
CA HIS A 194 11.22 -9.51 -3.79
C HIS A 194 12.30 -10.30 -4.55
N THR A 195 11.92 -11.49 -5.06
CA THR A 195 12.78 -12.41 -5.83
C THR A 195 13.41 -11.79 -7.08
N ARG A 196 12.83 -10.74 -7.66
CA ARG A 196 13.34 -10.05 -8.85
C ARG A 196 14.17 -8.81 -8.53
N THR A 197 14.16 -8.39 -7.27
CA THR A 197 14.74 -7.12 -6.82
C THR A 197 16.06 -7.28 -6.09
N GLU A 198 16.39 -8.48 -5.58
CA GLU A 198 17.65 -8.75 -4.86
C GLU A 198 18.91 -8.33 -5.65
N GLU A 199 18.84 -8.25 -6.98
CA GLU A 199 19.95 -7.89 -7.86
C GLU A 199 19.77 -6.55 -8.62
N LYS A 200 18.61 -5.87 -8.50
CA LYS A 200 18.29 -4.68 -9.30
C LYS A 200 18.39 -3.38 -8.48
N LYS A 201 19.19 -2.42 -8.96
CA LYS A 201 19.37 -1.10 -8.32
C LYS A 201 18.24 -0.09 -8.56
N SER A 202 17.37 -0.35 -9.52
CA SER A 202 16.23 0.51 -9.85
C SER A 202 15.08 -0.41 -10.26
N PRO A 203 14.26 -0.86 -9.28
CA PRO A 203 13.12 -1.73 -9.55
C PRO A 203 12.05 -0.95 -10.30
N LEU A 204 11.10 -1.69 -10.89
CA LEU A 204 9.95 -1.07 -11.55
C LEU A 204 8.96 -0.53 -10.51
N HIS A 205 8.41 0.62 -10.84
CA HIS A 205 7.30 1.24 -10.14
C HIS A 205 6.16 1.49 -11.11
N ILE A 206 4.96 1.57 -10.57
CA ILE A 206 3.85 2.20 -11.27
C ILE A 206 3.52 3.54 -10.63
N ILE A 207 3.08 4.47 -11.47
CA ILE A 207 2.43 5.70 -11.05
C ILE A 207 0.99 5.68 -11.55
N TYR A 208 0.03 5.90 -10.66
CA TYR A 208 -1.39 5.92 -11.03
C TYR A 208 -2.18 6.95 -10.23
N SER A 209 -3.28 7.40 -10.81
CA SER A 209 -4.20 8.35 -10.18
C SER A 209 -5.29 7.62 -9.40
N SER A 210 -5.77 8.24 -8.32
CA SER A 210 -7.00 7.83 -7.62
C SER A 210 -8.22 7.78 -8.56
N LYS A 211 -8.21 8.56 -9.65
CA LYS A 211 -9.27 8.54 -10.68
C LYS A 211 -9.22 7.31 -11.60
N ASP A 212 -8.08 6.61 -11.61
CA ASP A 212 -7.86 5.39 -12.39
C ASP A 212 -8.00 4.11 -11.54
N VAL A 213 -8.51 4.24 -10.32
CA VAL A 213 -8.81 3.12 -9.45
C VAL A 213 -10.31 2.81 -9.54
N LYS A 214 -10.64 1.57 -9.88
CA LYS A 214 -12.02 1.10 -9.84
C LYS A 214 -12.44 0.94 -8.38
N ASP A 215 -13.53 1.60 -8.00
CA ASP A 215 -14.17 1.34 -6.71
C ASP A 215 -14.50 -0.15 -6.56
N SER A 216 -14.06 -0.70 -5.43
CA SER A 216 -14.47 -2.02 -4.97
C SER A 216 -15.72 -1.91 -4.10
N GLU A 217 -16.42 -3.03 -3.94
CA GLU A 217 -17.43 -3.14 -2.88
C GLU A 217 -16.77 -2.93 -1.51
N PRO A 218 -17.50 -2.42 -0.50
CA PRO A 218 -16.97 -2.25 0.83
C PRO A 218 -16.40 -3.56 1.38
N VAL A 219 -15.19 -3.51 1.93
CA VAL A 219 -14.60 -4.64 2.66
C VAL A 219 -14.60 -4.35 4.15
N MET A 220 -14.95 -5.35 4.96
CA MET A 220 -14.93 -5.22 6.42
C MET A 220 -13.49 -5.08 6.90
N ILE A 221 -13.19 -3.99 7.61
CA ILE A 221 -11.91 -3.85 8.30
C ILE A 221 -11.93 -4.77 9.51
N ASP A 222 -12.88 -4.55 10.43
CA ASP A 222 -13.08 -5.34 11.63
C ASP A 222 -14.50 -5.12 12.22
N GLU A 223 -14.84 -5.84 13.29
CA GLU A 223 -16.10 -5.65 14.06
C GLU A 223 -15.89 -4.79 15.32
N GLY A 224 -14.75 -4.11 15.39
CA GLY A 224 -14.26 -3.35 16.52
C GLY A 224 -13.28 -4.16 17.38
N PRO A 225 -12.77 -3.56 18.47
CA PRO A 225 -11.72 -4.18 19.27
C PRO A 225 -12.13 -5.54 19.82
N LEU A 226 -11.27 -6.54 19.62
CA LEU A 226 -11.49 -7.88 20.15
C LEU A 226 -11.56 -7.87 21.67
N PRO A 227 -12.51 -8.61 22.28
CA PRO A 227 -12.48 -8.82 23.72
C PRO A 227 -11.21 -9.58 24.09
N ALA A 228 -10.37 -9.00 24.95
CA ALA A 228 -9.21 -9.71 25.46
C ALA A 228 -9.65 -10.88 26.34
N PRO A 229 -8.88 -12.00 26.40
CA PRO A 229 -9.15 -13.11 27.31
C PRO A 229 -9.23 -12.69 28.79
N SER A 230 -8.59 -11.58 29.13
CA SER A 230 -8.61 -10.99 30.46
C SER A 230 -9.92 -10.28 30.80
N GLY A 231 -10.76 -9.97 29.82
CA GLY A 231 -11.96 -9.14 29.99
C GLY A 231 -11.84 -7.78 29.30
N VAL A 232 -12.86 -6.94 29.51
CA VAL A 232 -12.95 -5.58 28.99
C VAL A 232 -13.19 -4.63 30.16
N LEU A 233 -12.47 -3.51 30.17
CA LEU A 233 -12.65 -2.46 31.16
C LEU A 233 -14.09 -1.93 31.13
N SER A 234 -14.64 -1.66 32.32
CA SER A 234 -15.89 -0.90 32.43
C SER A 234 -15.72 0.52 31.90
N SER A 235 -16.80 1.13 31.39
CA SER A 235 -16.77 2.53 30.92
C SER A 235 -16.34 3.51 32.02
N THR A 236 -16.63 3.21 33.29
CA THR A 236 -16.15 4.01 34.43
C THR A 236 -14.63 3.93 34.58
N ALA A 237 -14.05 2.72 34.47
CA ALA A 237 -12.60 2.55 34.56
C ALA A 237 -11.87 3.23 33.40
N VAL A 238 -12.39 3.11 32.17
CA VAL A 238 -11.86 3.83 30.99
C VAL A 238 -11.89 5.33 31.25
N ARG A 239 -13.04 5.86 31.70
CA ARG A 239 -13.18 7.28 32.02
C ARG A 239 -12.22 7.75 33.10
N GLU A 240 -11.98 6.96 34.15
CA GLU A 240 -11.01 7.29 35.18
C GLU A 240 -9.57 7.38 34.64
N ILE A 241 -9.17 6.50 33.72
CA ILE A 241 -7.86 6.57 33.05
C ILE A 241 -7.78 7.86 32.23
N LEU A 242 -8.78 8.11 31.37
CA LEU A 242 -8.81 9.27 30.49
C LEU A 242 -8.90 10.60 31.28
N ASP A 243 -9.69 10.66 32.36
CA ASP A 243 -9.88 11.87 33.16
C ASP A 243 -8.62 12.22 33.98
N LYS A 244 -7.82 11.22 34.41
CA LYS A 244 -6.51 11.47 35.06
C LYS A 244 -5.55 12.23 34.14
N GLN A 245 -5.59 11.95 32.84
CA GLN A 245 -4.71 12.55 31.84
C GLN A 245 -5.15 13.97 31.40
N LYS A 246 -6.39 14.38 31.73
CA LYS A 246 -7.00 15.62 31.23
C LYS A 246 -6.51 16.93 31.88
N THR A 247 -5.75 16.91 32.98
CA THR A 247 -5.60 18.11 33.84
C THR A 247 -4.23 18.81 33.81
N THR A 248 -3.18 18.25 33.20
CA THR A 248 -1.86 18.92 33.16
C THR A 248 -1.11 18.85 31.82
N ASP A 249 -1.40 17.87 30.95
CA ASP A 249 -0.48 17.50 29.85
C ASP A 249 -1.15 17.37 28.46
N ARG A 250 -2.36 17.92 28.25
CA ARG A 250 -3.07 17.82 26.95
C ARG A 250 -2.28 18.38 25.77
N ASP A 251 -1.54 19.47 25.99
CA ASP A 251 -0.78 20.15 24.95
C ASP A 251 0.56 19.47 24.62
N GLN A 252 0.97 18.48 25.41
CA GLN A 252 2.22 17.76 25.18
C GLN A 252 2.07 16.77 24.02
N ILE A 253 3.13 16.69 23.21
CA ILE A 253 3.28 15.61 22.23
C ILE A 253 3.65 14.34 22.98
N ALA A 254 2.90 13.26 22.76
CA ALA A 254 3.21 11.94 23.28
C ALA A 254 3.96 11.15 22.19
N THR A 255 5.25 10.89 22.42
CA THR A 255 6.01 9.96 21.58
C THR A 255 5.69 8.54 22.01
N VAL A 256 5.14 7.75 21.10
CA VAL A 256 4.77 6.35 21.33
C VAL A 256 5.67 5.47 20.48
N ASN A 257 6.47 4.63 21.12
CA ASN A 257 7.39 3.75 20.41
C ASN A 257 6.63 2.56 19.81
N ILE A 258 6.78 2.33 18.51
CA ILE A 258 6.13 1.24 17.78
C ILE A 258 7.15 0.25 17.24
N LEU A 259 6.88 -1.04 17.46
CA LEU A 259 7.55 -2.14 16.77
C LEU A 259 6.70 -2.60 15.59
N LEU A 260 7.29 -2.68 14.41
CA LEU A 260 6.66 -3.18 13.20
C LEU A 260 7.20 -4.58 12.91
N ALA A 261 6.32 -5.53 12.68
CA ALA A 261 6.69 -6.89 12.34
C ALA A 261 6.00 -7.36 11.06
N THR A 262 6.61 -8.34 10.39
CA THR A 262 6.08 -8.94 9.16
C THR A 262 6.27 -10.46 9.14
N ASP A 263 5.44 -11.13 8.35
CA ASP A 263 5.61 -12.53 7.95
C ASP A 263 6.23 -12.64 6.53
N ASN A 264 6.47 -13.86 6.03
CA ASN A 264 6.99 -14.05 4.67
C ASN A 264 5.99 -13.71 3.56
N GLY A 265 4.69 -13.74 3.82
CA GLY A 265 3.67 -13.37 2.83
C GLY A 265 3.86 -11.92 2.42
N PHE A 266 3.88 -11.01 3.40
CA PHE A 266 4.08 -9.60 3.12
C PHE A 266 5.53 -9.27 2.78
N TYR A 267 6.51 -9.90 3.45
CA TYR A 267 7.93 -9.68 3.14
C TYR A 267 8.25 -9.95 1.66
N ASN A 268 7.74 -11.06 1.10
CA ASN A 268 7.97 -11.40 -0.30
C ASN A 268 7.14 -10.53 -1.26
N PHE A 269 5.94 -10.15 -0.83
CA PHE A 269 5.04 -9.31 -1.61
C PHE A 269 5.52 -7.86 -1.70
N ALA A 270 6.08 -7.29 -0.63
CA ALA A 270 6.45 -5.88 -0.57
C ALA A 270 7.66 -5.52 -1.46
N GLY A 271 8.08 -6.43 -2.35
CA GLY A 271 9.12 -6.21 -3.33
C GLY A 271 10.48 -6.01 -2.69
N THR A 272 11.18 -4.99 -3.16
CA THR A 272 12.58 -4.69 -2.80
C THR A 272 12.81 -4.56 -1.30
N ASN A 273 11.90 -3.89 -0.58
CA ASN A 273 12.11 -3.62 0.84
C ASN A 273 10.77 -3.35 1.57
N TRP A 274 10.31 -4.33 2.33
CA TRP A 274 9.06 -4.21 3.11
C TRP A 274 9.07 -3.04 4.10
N LYS A 275 10.25 -2.64 4.59
CA LYS A 275 10.40 -1.54 5.54
C LYS A 275 10.01 -0.20 4.92
N VAL A 276 10.26 0.00 3.62
CA VAL A 276 9.87 1.24 2.92
C VAL A 276 8.35 1.39 2.94
N THR A 277 7.62 0.30 2.71
CA THR A 277 6.14 0.30 2.83
C THR A 277 5.70 0.52 4.28
N ALA A 278 6.34 -0.14 5.24
CA ALA A 278 6.01 0.01 6.65
C ALA A 278 6.27 1.45 7.15
N GLN A 279 7.37 2.07 6.72
CA GLN A 279 7.72 3.44 7.03
C GLN A 279 6.75 4.43 6.40
N ASP A 280 6.34 4.21 5.14
CA ASP A 280 5.31 5.01 4.47
C ASP A 280 3.95 4.96 5.20
N ILE A 281 3.57 3.79 5.72
CA ILE A 281 2.37 3.64 6.56
C ILE A 281 2.48 4.49 7.83
N ILE A 282 3.60 4.41 8.55
CA ILE A 282 3.80 5.20 9.78
C ILE A 282 3.95 6.70 9.49
N ALA A 283 4.56 7.07 8.37
CA ALA A 283 4.63 8.45 7.92
C ALA A 283 3.22 9.01 7.69
N THR A 284 2.38 8.26 6.95
CA THR A 284 0.96 8.62 6.75
C THR A 284 0.24 8.69 8.10
N ALA A 285 0.42 7.70 8.98
CA ALA A 285 -0.19 7.71 10.31
C ALA A 285 0.20 8.96 11.11
N ASN A 286 1.48 9.35 11.10
CA ASN A 286 1.96 10.55 11.79
C ASN A 286 1.36 11.86 11.25
N GLN A 287 0.95 11.93 9.97
CA GLN A 287 0.22 13.09 9.46
C GLN A 287 -1.16 13.27 10.12
N HIS A 288 -1.76 12.17 10.59
CA HIS A 288 -3.08 12.18 11.21
C HIS A 288 -3.04 12.13 12.73
N PHE A 289 -2.14 11.32 13.32
CA PHE A 289 -1.88 11.29 14.76
C PHE A 289 -1.15 12.53 15.27
N GLY A 290 -0.28 13.14 14.45
CA GLY A 290 0.54 14.29 14.82
C GLY A 290 -0.19 15.64 14.80
N ARG A 291 -1.47 15.65 14.39
CA ARG A 291 -2.29 16.86 14.28
C ARG A 291 -2.42 17.58 15.62
N ASP A 292 -2.59 18.90 15.58
CA ASP A 292 -2.57 19.75 16.79
C ASP A 292 -3.67 19.41 17.82
N ASP A 293 -4.78 18.83 17.40
CA ASP A 293 -5.85 18.35 18.27
C ASP A 293 -5.58 16.95 18.85
N ILE A 294 -4.60 16.19 18.34
CA ILE A 294 -4.25 14.83 18.79
C ILE A 294 -2.89 14.82 19.51
N LYS A 295 -1.83 15.28 18.83
CA LYS A 295 -0.44 15.39 19.31
C LYS A 295 0.16 14.05 19.74
N VAL A 296 0.04 13.03 18.90
CA VAL A 296 0.72 11.74 19.03
C VAL A 296 1.82 11.66 17.96
N SER A 297 3.03 11.28 18.37
CA SER A 297 4.14 10.99 17.47
C SER A 297 4.47 9.51 17.57
N LEU A 298 4.09 8.72 16.57
CA LEU A 298 4.47 7.32 16.47
C LEU A 298 5.95 7.26 16.08
N CYS A 299 6.79 6.72 16.96
CA CYS A 299 8.22 6.59 16.74
C CYS A 299 8.60 5.13 16.48
N VAL A 300 9.14 4.80 15.30
CA VAL A 300 9.56 3.43 15.01
C VAL A 300 10.76 3.07 15.87
N ALA A 301 10.54 2.13 16.79
CA ALA A 301 11.58 1.56 17.62
C ALA A 301 12.31 0.43 16.90
N LYS A 302 11.59 -0.34 16.07
CA LYS A 302 12.15 -1.48 15.34
C LYS A 302 11.29 -1.92 14.16
N TYR A 303 11.96 -2.19 13.04
CA TYR A 303 11.45 -3.06 11.97
C TYR A 303 11.96 -4.49 12.23
N ASP A 304 11.07 -5.43 12.52
CA ASP A 304 11.42 -6.78 13.00
C ASP A 304 10.85 -7.90 12.11
N ASP A 305 11.70 -8.44 11.25
CA ASP A 305 11.44 -9.61 10.42
C ASP A 305 12.11 -10.88 10.95
N SER A 306 12.68 -10.84 12.17
CA SER A 306 13.47 -11.95 12.74
C SER A 306 12.65 -13.21 13.00
N LYS A 307 11.34 -13.05 13.24
CA LYS A 307 10.39 -14.15 13.47
C LYS A 307 9.45 -14.40 12.30
N ARG A 308 9.72 -13.85 11.11
CA ARG A 308 8.83 -13.98 9.94
C ARG A 308 8.52 -15.43 9.57
N TYR A 309 9.50 -16.32 9.71
CA TYR A 309 9.32 -17.76 9.46
C TYR A 309 8.40 -18.40 10.50
N ASP A 310 8.51 -18.02 11.77
CA ASP A 310 7.66 -18.53 12.83
C ASP A 310 6.21 -18.11 12.61
N LEU A 311 5.97 -16.83 12.27
CA LEU A 311 4.65 -16.30 11.92
C LEU A 311 4.07 -17.02 10.68
N SER A 312 4.86 -17.19 9.62
CA SER A 312 4.42 -17.88 8.39
C SER A 312 4.11 -19.37 8.60
N ASN A 313 4.84 -20.05 9.48
CA ASN A 313 4.68 -21.49 9.70
C ASN A 313 3.65 -21.83 10.79
N ASP A 314 3.23 -20.85 11.59
CA ASP A 314 2.16 -21.04 12.55
C ASP A 314 0.83 -21.31 11.84
N GLN A 315 0.08 -22.29 12.35
CA GLN A 315 -1.22 -22.69 11.79
C GLN A 315 -2.30 -21.64 12.07
N ARG A 316 -2.06 -20.75 13.04
CA ARG A 316 -3.01 -19.73 13.48
C ARG A 316 -2.98 -18.47 12.62
N LYS A 317 -2.03 -18.31 11.69
CA LYS A 317 -1.88 -17.09 10.88
C LYS A 317 -3.16 -16.64 10.16
N THR A 318 -4.02 -17.57 9.75
CA THR A 318 -5.29 -17.24 9.07
C THR A 318 -6.52 -17.32 9.97
N THR A 319 -6.38 -17.70 11.25
CA THR A 319 -7.53 -17.87 12.17
C THR A 319 -7.45 -16.94 13.37
N TYR A 320 -6.27 -16.79 13.95
CA TYR A 320 -6.00 -15.96 15.13
C TYR A 320 -4.68 -15.17 14.96
N PRO A 321 -4.52 -14.34 13.91
CA PRO A 321 -3.26 -13.66 13.62
C PRO A 321 -2.80 -12.74 14.76
N LEU A 322 -3.73 -12.04 15.43
CA LEU A 322 -3.39 -11.14 16.53
C LEU A 322 -2.88 -11.89 17.78
N GLN A 323 -3.55 -12.99 18.17
CA GLN A 323 -3.09 -13.83 19.29
C GLN A 323 -1.75 -14.50 18.96
N MET A 324 -1.60 -15.02 17.74
CA MET A 324 -0.33 -15.55 17.25
C MET A 324 0.79 -14.50 17.36
N PHE A 325 0.54 -13.28 16.90
CA PHE A 325 1.52 -12.20 16.94
C PHE A 325 1.97 -11.90 18.37
N LYS A 326 1.04 -11.74 19.32
CA LYS A 326 1.35 -11.54 20.73
C LYS A 326 2.18 -12.69 21.33
N ASP A 327 1.92 -13.93 20.93
CA ASP A 327 2.67 -15.08 21.47
C ASP A 327 4.13 -15.10 20.99
N HIS A 328 4.38 -14.70 19.74
CA HIS A 328 5.74 -14.60 19.16
C HIS A 328 6.46 -13.30 19.54
N PHE A 329 5.71 -12.24 19.87
CA PHE A 329 6.22 -10.95 20.32
C PHE A 329 5.60 -10.61 21.69
N PRO A 330 5.93 -11.38 22.76
CA PRO A 330 5.30 -11.20 24.05
C PRO A 330 5.60 -9.80 24.64
N PRO A 331 4.83 -9.34 25.64
CA PRO A 331 5.04 -8.04 26.28
C PRO A 331 6.47 -7.82 26.76
N THR A 332 7.15 -8.87 27.24
CA THR A 332 8.56 -8.82 27.60
C THR A 332 9.47 -8.49 26.43
N TYR A 333 9.20 -9.05 25.24
CA TYR A 333 9.93 -8.73 24.02
C TYR A 333 9.72 -7.28 23.61
N LEU A 334 8.49 -6.76 23.70
CA LEU A 334 8.22 -5.35 23.42
C LEU A 334 8.96 -4.44 24.41
N ASN A 335 8.95 -4.78 25.70
CA ASN A 335 9.66 -4.03 26.74
C ASN A 335 11.19 -4.02 26.50
N ASP A 336 11.78 -5.17 26.11
CA ASP A 336 13.21 -5.28 25.80
C ASP A 336 13.61 -4.44 24.58
N ASN A 337 12.69 -4.19 23.65
CA ASN A 337 12.89 -3.31 22.49
C ASN A 337 12.34 -1.89 22.72
N SER A 338 11.97 -1.55 23.96
CA SER A 338 11.39 -0.24 24.33
C SER A 338 10.18 0.19 23.48
N ALA A 339 9.40 -0.78 22.99
CA ALA A 339 8.23 -0.55 22.16
C ALA A 339 6.96 -0.51 23.02
N ASP A 340 6.21 0.58 22.98
CA ASP A 340 4.94 0.72 23.70
C ASP A 340 3.84 -0.11 23.03
N ILE A 341 3.81 -0.10 21.71
CA ILE A 341 2.84 -0.80 20.88
C ILE A 341 3.53 -1.59 19.77
N ALA A 342 2.80 -2.51 19.15
CA ALA A 342 3.28 -3.32 18.05
C ALA A 342 2.21 -3.46 16.97
N LEU A 343 2.63 -3.34 15.71
CA LEU A 343 1.80 -3.53 14.53
C LEU A 343 2.38 -4.66 13.67
N TYR A 344 1.55 -5.68 13.44
CA TYR A 344 1.86 -6.78 12.54
C TYR A 344 1.28 -6.51 11.15
N LEU A 345 2.17 -6.28 10.19
CA LEU A 345 1.86 -6.14 8.78
C LEU A 345 1.83 -7.55 8.16
N GLY A 346 0.63 -8.14 8.08
CA GLY A 346 0.44 -9.53 7.69
C GLY A 346 0.23 -9.71 6.20
N GLY A 347 0.75 -10.81 5.65
CA GLY A 347 0.55 -11.19 4.26
C GLY A 347 -0.20 -12.50 4.07
N TYR A 348 -1.00 -12.91 5.07
CA TYR A 348 -1.86 -14.07 4.97
C TYR A 348 -3.26 -13.72 5.44
N ASP A 349 -4.21 -14.05 4.58
CA ASP A 349 -5.62 -13.72 4.74
C ASP A 349 -6.23 -14.39 5.96
N LYS A 350 -7.11 -13.65 6.64
CA LYS A 350 -7.90 -14.20 7.72
C LYS A 350 -9.13 -14.90 7.13
N ASN A 351 -9.43 -16.12 7.58
CA ASN A 351 -10.45 -16.99 7.00
C ASN A 351 -11.90 -16.42 7.01
N ASP A 352 -12.17 -15.37 7.80
CA ASP A 352 -13.48 -14.71 7.88
C ASP A 352 -13.54 -13.36 7.14
N GLY A 353 -12.49 -13.00 6.39
CA GLY A 353 -12.49 -11.83 5.49
C GLY A 353 -12.35 -10.47 6.18
N ILE A 354 -12.03 -10.46 7.48
CA ILE A 354 -11.66 -9.25 8.24
C ILE A 354 -10.22 -8.86 7.90
N GLN A 355 -9.99 -7.57 7.64
CA GLN A 355 -8.72 -7.05 7.15
C GLN A 355 -7.83 -6.44 8.25
N GLY A 356 -8.37 -6.22 9.44
CA GLY A 356 -7.62 -5.67 10.58
C GLY A 356 -8.11 -6.22 11.92
N LEU A 357 -7.26 -6.18 12.94
CA LEU A 357 -7.62 -6.56 14.31
C LEU A 357 -6.78 -5.79 15.33
N ALA A 358 -7.44 -5.33 16.39
CA ALA A 358 -6.80 -4.88 17.62
C ALA A 358 -7.58 -5.39 18.84
N TRP A 359 -6.93 -5.56 19.99
CA TRP A 359 -7.67 -5.69 21.27
C TRP A 359 -8.10 -4.32 21.82
N GLY A 360 -7.42 -3.25 21.38
CA GLY A 360 -7.73 -1.87 21.68
C GLY A 360 -7.54 -1.45 23.14
N PHE A 361 -7.77 -0.15 23.39
CA PHE A 361 -7.52 0.50 24.68
C PHE A 361 -8.33 -0.08 25.85
N ARG A 362 -9.46 -0.71 25.55
CA ARG A 362 -10.43 -1.20 26.54
C ARG A 362 -10.14 -2.61 27.04
N ALA A 363 -9.15 -3.31 26.51
CA ALA A 363 -8.76 -4.62 27.04
C ALA A 363 -8.40 -4.50 28.54
N GLU A 364 -8.88 -5.42 29.38
CA GLU A 364 -8.70 -5.29 30.83
C GLU A 364 -7.21 -5.28 31.22
N HIS A 365 -6.43 -6.21 30.68
CA HIS A 365 -4.99 -6.28 30.93
C HIS A 365 -4.18 -5.52 29.88
N ILE A 366 -3.23 -4.70 30.34
CA ILE A 366 -2.39 -3.82 29.50
C ILE A 366 -1.64 -4.58 28.39
N ASP A 367 -1.17 -5.79 28.68
CA ASP A 367 -0.53 -6.68 27.70
C ASP A 367 -1.35 -6.97 26.45
N TYR A 368 -2.67 -6.77 26.45
CA TYR A 368 -3.48 -6.93 25.24
C TYR A 368 -3.68 -5.60 24.51
N ARG A 369 -3.64 -4.45 25.20
CA ARG A 369 -3.89 -3.13 24.60
C ARG A 369 -2.84 -2.69 23.57
N ARG A 370 -1.74 -3.42 23.44
CA ARG A 370 -0.52 -2.99 22.73
C ARG A 370 -0.44 -3.46 21.28
N TYR A 371 -1.34 -4.31 20.82
CA TYR A 371 -1.16 -5.04 19.57
C TYR A 371 -2.26 -4.74 18.55
N ALA A 372 -1.83 -4.55 17.31
CA ALA A 372 -2.64 -4.45 16.13
C ALA A 372 -2.11 -5.38 15.03
N TRP A 373 -2.99 -5.81 14.12
CA TRP A 373 -2.69 -6.55 12.91
C TRP A 373 -3.44 -5.92 11.74
N ALA A 374 -2.78 -5.80 10.59
CA ALA A 374 -3.37 -5.28 9.36
C ALA A 374 -2.98 -6.16 8.16
N GLN A 375 -3.94 -6.48 7.32
CA GLN A 375 -3.79 -7.25 6.09
C GLN A 375 -3.16 -6.40 4.99
N MET A 376 -1.98 -6.81 4.50
CA MET A 376 -1.21 -6.05 3.52
C MET A 376 -1.38 -6.51 2.09
N VAL A 377 -1.58 -7.82 1.90
CA VAL A 377 -1.70 -8.39 0.55
C VAL A 377 -3.16 -8.53 0.17
N LYS A 378 -3.40 -8.68 -1.14
CA LYS A 378 -4.73 -8.98 -1.65
C LYS A 378 -5.28 -10.24 -0.98
N ASP A 379 -6.50 -10.14 -0.46
CA ASP A 379 -7.23 -11.25 0.16
C ASP A 379 -8.21 -11.87 -0.83
N ASP A 380 -9.15 -11.05 -1.32
CA ASP A 380 -10.23 -11.52 -2.17
C ASP A 380 -10.56 -10.57 -3.33
N ALA A 381 -11.79 -10.65 -3.83
CA ALA A 381 -12.27 -9.76 -4.90
C ALA A 381 -12.55 -8.32 -4.42
N PHE A 382 -12.62 -8.10 -3.11
CA PHE A 382 -13.05 -6.86 -2.48
C PHE A 382 -11.87 -6.10 -1.86
N TYR A 383 -10.94 -6.79 -1.20
CA TYR A 383 -9.67 -6.19 -0.76
C TYR A 383 -8.53 -6.48 -1.74
N THR A 384 -8.13 -5.46 -2.49
CA THR A 384 -7.06 -5.57 -3.49
C THR A 384 -5.67 -5.31 -2.92
N GLY A 385 -5.55 -4.97 -1.64
CA GLY A 385 -4.29 -4.55 -1.04
C GLY A 385 -3.73 -3.29 -1.70
N SER A 386 -4.57 -2.32 -2.06
CA SER A 386 -4.13 -1.03 -2.60
C SER A 386 -3.29 -0.24 -1.59
N GLN A 387 -2.50 0.74 -2.05
CA GLN A 387 -1.72 1.57 -1.12
C GLN A 387 -2.61 2.31 -0.12
N HIS A 388 -3.78 2.79 -0.57
CA HIS A 388 -4.76 3.41 0.31
C HIS A 388 -5.35 2.42 1.32
N GLY A 389 -5.75 1.22 0.88
CA GLY A 389 -6.25 0.17 1.77
C GLY A 389 -5.27 -0.15 2.90
N ARG A 390 -4.00 -0.44 2.56
CA ARG A 390 -2.95 -0.78 3.55
C ARG A 390 -2.77 0.32 4.60
N ARG A 391 -2.67 1.58 4.15
CA ARG A 391 -2.54 2.74 5.03
C ARG A 391 -3.79 2.92 5.90
N CYS A 392 -4.98 2.88 5.30
CA CYS A 392 -6.25 3.08 6.00
C CYS A 392 -6.45 2.03 7.09
N ILE A 393 -6.32 0.74 6.77
CA ILE A 393 -6.49 -0.36 7.73
C ILE A 393 -5.46 -0.25 8.85
N SER A 394 -4.18 0.00 8.53
CA SER A 394 -3.15 0.13 9.56
C SER A 394 -3.44 1.28 10.54
N ILE A 395 -3.86 2.44 10.02
CA ILE A 395 -4.20 3.60 10.84
C ILE A 395 -5.47 3.35 11.67
N HIS A 396 -6.45 2.65 11.10
CA HIS A 396 -7.68 2.23 11.78
C HIS A 396 -7.36 1.38 13.02
N GLU A 397 -6.56 0.33 12.86
CA GLU A 397 -6.22 -0.58 13.96
C GLU A 397 -5.35 0.09 15.02
N LEU A 398 -4.45 0.99 14.61
CA LEU A 398 -3.76 1.85 15.55
C LEU A 398 -4.74 2.74 16.31
N GLY A 399 -5.77 3.31 15.66
CA GLY A 399 -6.80 4.11 16.31
C GLY A 399 -7.48 3.38 17.47
N HIS A 400 -7.78 2.08 17.33
CA HIS A 400 -8.34 1.27 18.41
C HIS A 400 -7.44 1.17 19.64
N ILE A 401 -6.12 1.19 19.49
CA ILE A 401 -5.17 1.24 20.61
C ILE A 401 -5.32 2.54 21.42
N PHE A 402 -5.81 3.61 20.81
CA PHE A 402 -5.99 4.94 21.41
C PHE A 402 -7.47 5.29 21.71
N ASP A 403 -8.32 4.29 21.95
CA ASP A 403 -9.76 4.48 22.27
C ASP A 403 -10.52 5.24 21.18
N ALA A 404 -10.15 5.07 19.91
CA ALA A 404 -11.01 5.44 18.80
C ALA A 404 -11.97 4.28 18.49
N ASN A 405 -13.23 4.59 18.18
CA ASN A 405 -14.26 3.60 17.86
C ASN A 405 -14.90 3.87 16.50
N HIS A 406 -15.58 2.83 16.01
CA HIS A 406 -16.39 2.86 14.80
C HIS A 406 -17.56 3.82 14.86
N GLU A 407 -18.23 3.95 13.73
CA GLU A 407 -19.57 4.51 13.66
C GLU A 407 -20.55 3.72 14.55
N ASN A 408 -21.53 4.42 15.11
CA ASN A 408 -22.69 3.82 15.81
C ASN A 408 -22.37 2.92 17.02
N THR A 409 -21.14 2.93 17.56
CA THR A 409 -20.79 2.18 18.78
C THR A 409 -21.36 2.82 20.06
N GLY A 410 -21.87 4.05 19.94
CA GLY A 410 -22.20 4.90 21.08
C GLY A 410 -20.96 5.51 21.74
N GLY A 411 -21.16 6.55 22.55
CA GLY A 411 -20.08 7.36 23.12
C GLY A 411 -19.81 8.64 22.33
N ASP A 412 -18.70 9.32 22.64
CA ASP A 412 -18.26 10.54 21.98
C ASP A 412 -17.13 10.34 20.96
N ASN A 413 -16.63 9.10 20.85
CA ASN A 413 -15.39 8.76 20.16
C ASN A 413 -15.64 7.92 18.91
N GLN A 414 -16.60 8.32 18.07
CA GLN A 414 -17.06 7.54 16.91
C GLN A 414 -16.57 8.09 15.57
N ALA A 415 -16.56 7.24 14.54
CA ALA A 415 -16.25 7.60 13.16
C ALA A 415 -17.33 8.50 12.53
N TYR A 416 -16.95 9.41 11.63
CA TYR A 416 -17.85 10.35 10.96
C TYR A 416 -17.86 10.18 9.43
N SER A 417 -18.90 10.68 8.77
CA SER A 417 -18.95 10.76 7.31
C SER A 417 -19.62 12.04 6.85
N TRP A 418 -19.21 12.55 5.69
CA TRP A 418 -19.73 13.80 5.13
C TRP A 418 -19.77 13.76 3.61
N TRP A 419 -20.38 14.79 3.02
CA TRP A 419 -20.37 15.03 1.59
C TRP A 419 -19.61 16.33 1.32
N ASP A 420 -18.65 16.29 0.39
CA ASP A 420 -17.98 17.49 -0.12
C ASP A 420 -17.92 17.43 -1.64
N LEU A 421 -18.29 18.53 -2.31
CA LEU A 421 -18.35 18.65 -3.77
C LEU A 421 -19.06 17.48 -4.51
N GLY A 422 -20.00 16.80 -3.84
CA GLY A 422 -20.72 15.64 -4.40
C GLY A 422 -20.01 14.30 -4.24
N LEU A 423 -18.84 14.29 -3.59
CA LEU A 423 -18.12 13.10 -3.16
C LEU A 423 -18.48 12.77 -1.71
N TYR A 424 -18.57 11.48 -1.42
CA TYR A 424 -18.86 10.98 -0.08
C TYR A 424 -17.56 10.57 0.60
N HIS A 425 -17.36 11.02 1.83
CA HIS A 425 -16.14 10.78 2.59
C HIS A 425 -16.44 10.14 3.95
N ARG A 426 -15.49 9.33 4.41
CA ARG A 426 -15.51 8.64 5.71
C ARG A 426 -14.20 8.87 6.42
N THR A 427 -14.25 9.12 7.72
CA THR A 427 -13.07 9.09 8.58
C THR A 427 -12.52 7.66 8.67
N VAL A 428 -11.25 7.53 9.05
CA VAL A 428 -10.51 6.26 9.02
C VAL A 428 -11.12 5.16 9.90
N MET A 429 -11.83 5.53 10.97
CA MET A 429 -12.39 4.58 11.94
C MET A 429 -13.68 3.88 11.49
N TRP A 430 -14.14 4.03 10.25
CA TRP A 430 -15.29 3.26 9.79
C TRP A 430 -15.01 1.76 9.79
N SER A 431 -15.99 0.94 10.19
CA SER A 431 -15.86 -0.54 10.25
C SER A 431 -15.53 -1.20 8.91
N ASN A 432 -15.77 -0.51 7.79
CA ASN A 432 -15.44 -0.99 6.45
C ASN A 432 -14.65 0.05 5.64
N PHE A 433 -13.85 -0.48 4.72
CA PHE A 433 -13.04 0.26 3.78
C PHE A 433 -13.70 0.31 2.40
N VAL A 434 -13.77 1.51 1.84
CA VAL A 434 -14.20 1.83 0.49
C VAL A 434 -13.17 2.75 -0.13
N GLU A 435 -12.54 2.29 -1.21
CA GLU A 435 -11.39 2.95 -1.85
C GLU A 435 -11.63 4.44 -2.17
N GLY A 436 -12.77 4.78 -2.75
CA GLY A 436 -13.11 6.16 -3.13
C GLY A 436 -13.72 7.02 -2.01
N ALA A 437 -13.98 6.48 -0.82
CA ALA A 437 -14.69 7.20 0.24
C ALA A 437 -13.89 7.33 1.55
N ASN A 438 -13.13 6.31 1.93
CA ASN A 438 -12.35 6.38 3.15
C ASN A 438 -11.24 7.44 3.03
N THR A 439 -10.95 8.08 4.15
CA THR A 439 -9.82 8.98 4.33
C THR A 439 -8.96 8.42 5.45
N TYR A 440 -7.77 8.98 5.62
CA TYR A 440 -6.90 8.67 6.76
C TYR A 440 -7.23 9.50 8.01
N GLU A 441 -8.20 10.42 7.92
CA GLU A 441 -8.51 11.37 8.99
C GLU A 441 -9.31 10.72 10.12
N PHE A 442 -8.96 11.06 11.36
CA PHE A 442 -9.83 10.82 12.52
C PHE A 442 -10.90 11.92 12.61
N SER A 443 -12.11 11.53 13.03
CA SER A 443 -13.20 12.49 13.28
C SER A 443 -12.84 13.46 14.42
N SER A 444 -13.32 14.70 14.31
CA SER A 444 -13.08 15.75 15.31
C SER A 444 -14.27 16.70 15.35
N ASP A 445 -14.64 17.16 16.54
CA ASP A 445 -15.73 18.12 16.69
C ASP A 445 -15.46 19.49 16.04
N ASN A 446 -14.20 19.74 15.64
CA ASN A 446 -13.75 20.96 14.97
C ASN A 446 -13.84 20.90 13.44
N TYR A 447 -13.83 19.70 12.85
CA TYR A 447 -13.95 19.48 11.40
C TYR A 447 -14.25 17.99 11.15
N HIS A 448 -15.12 17.70 10.18
CA HIS A 448 -15.50 16.32 9.82
C HIS A 448 -15.87 15.45 11.05
N GLY A 449 -16.67 16.02 11.95
CA GLY A 449 -17.15 15.37 13.17
C GLY A 449 -18.15 16.25 13.93
N ASP A 450 -18.60 15.74 15.08
CA ASP A 450 -19.49 16.45 16.01
C ASP A 450 -19.28 15.96 17.45
N ALA A 451 -20.10 16.42 18.40
CA ALA A 451 -19.95 16.09 19.82
C ALA A 451 -20.01 14.59 20.16
N THR A 452 -20.49 13.74 19.25
CA THR A 452 -20.52 12.28 19.38
C THR A 452 -19.54 11.55 18.47
N HIS A 453 -18.92 12.27 17.54
CA HIS A 453 -18.00 11.77 16.52
C HIS A 453 -16.67 12.53 16.62
N ASP A 454 -15.92 12.28 17.68
CA ASP A 454 -14.68 12.96 18.01
C ASP A 454 -13.61 11.94 18.45
N ASN A 455 -13.13 11.14 17.49
CA ASN A 455 -12.01 10.23 17.70
C ASN A 455 -10.76 11.01 18.15
N ALA A 456 -10.50 12.18 17.57
CA ALA A 456 -9.32 12.98 17.84
C ALA A 456 -9.14 13.29 19.34
N LYS A 457 -10.21 13.74 20.00
CA LYS A 457 -10.20 14.03 21.44
C LYS A 457 -9.98 12.79 22.30
N SER A 458 -10.54 11.63 21.93
CA SER A 458 -10.29 10.39 22.67
C SER A 458 -8.86 9.91 22.52
N ILE A 459 -8.30 9.98 21.32
CA ILE A 459 -6.89 9.67 21.08
C ILE A 459 -6.00 10.62 21.90
N GLN A 460 -6.30 11.93 21.90
CA GLN A 460 -5.61 12.91 22.72
C GLN A 460 -5.66 12.58 24.21
N ALA A 461 -6.79 12.05 24.71
CA ALA A 461 -6.95 11.68 26.11
C ALA A 461 -6.24 10.36 26.47
N ALA A 462 -6.13 9.42 25.52
CA ALA A 462 -5.50 8.12 25.72
C ALA A 462 -3.96 8.16 25.58
N LYS A 463 -3.42 9.10 24.81
CA LYS A 463 -2.00 9.09 24.38
C LYS A 463 -0.95 8.95 25.49
N LEU A 464 -1.21 9.53 26.66
CA LEU A 464 -0.25 9.53 27.77
C LEU A 464 -0.22 8.18 28.49
N GLU A 465 -1.32 7.43 28.49
CA GLU A 465 -1.33 6.05 28.96
C GLU A 465 -0.58 5.15 27.96
N VAL A 466 -0.87 5.33 26.66
CA VAL A 466 -0.29 4.48 25.61
C VAL A 466 1.24 4.63 25.51
N LYS A 467 1.78 5.85 25.61
CA LYS A 467 3.25 6.09 25.58
C LYS A 467 4.04 5.44 26.73
N ASP A 468 3.35 4.99 27.77
CA ASP A 468 3.98 4.43 28.98
C ASP A 468 3.79 2.90 29.06
N TYR A 469 3.19 2.27 28.03
CA TYR A 469 2.94 0.83 28.01
C TYR A 469 4.21 -0.03 28.15
N ALA A 470 5.35 0.39 27.63
CA ALA A 470 6.62 -0.33 27.85
C ALA A 470 7.19 -0.16 29.26
N GLN A 471 6.82 0.91 29.96
CA GLN A 471 7.35 1.28 31.27
C GLN A 471 6.52 0.72 32.43
N ILE A 472 5.25 0.42 32.19
CA ILE A 472 4.37 -0.23 33.15
C ILE A 472 4.80 -1.70 33.29
N ARG A 473 5.83 -1.94 34.11
CA ARG A 473 6.26 -3.27 34.51
C ARG A 473 5.17 -3.89 35.39
N CYS A 474 4.45 -4.87 34.85
CA CYS A 474 3.62 -5.77 35.66
C CYS A 474 4.49 -6.71 36.49
#